data_AF-A0A381RKD5-F1
#
_entry.id   AF-A0A381RKD5-F1
#
_cell.length_a   1.000
_cell.length_b   1.000
_cell.length_c   1.000
_cell.angle_alpha   90.00
_cell.angle_beta   90.00
_cell.angle_gamma   90.00
#
_symmetry.space_group_name_H-M   'P 1'
#
loop_
_entity.id
_entity.type
_entity.pdbx_description
1 polymer ?
#
loop_
_entity_poly.entity_id
_entity_poly.type
_entity_poly.pdbx_seq_one_letter_code
_entity_poly.pdbx_strand_id
1 'polypeptide(L)'
;NNEVWIKEPENHIIRRFKYQYDIMAEVKQIWEYNKSGNLISNQTLKHAPADELYKNPPPRTGNMLSEAGLIIEELRTKRMVDLNPAFIPVTLWDQLNTKNGNRVDIDFISVDNNLLKFKEPNGKEILSISADRVKSVVSRFGEIIYP
;
A
#
# COMPACT_ATOMS: atom_id res chain seq x y z
N ASN A 1 28.94 -15.21 16.03
CA ASN A 1 28.50 -16.27 16.98
C ASN A 1 28.38 -17.59 16.27
N ASN A 2 28.69 -18.71 16.94
CA ASN A 2 28.60 -20.05 16.38
C ASN A 2 27.68 -20.92 17.26
N GLU A 3 26.89 -21.78 16.65
CA GLU A 3 25.98 -22.72 17.31
C GLU A 3 26.17 -24.13 16.76
N VAL A 4 26.00 -25.14 17.62
CA VAL A 4 26.13 -26.55 17.26
C VAL A 4 24.95 -27.31 17.83
N TRP A 5 24.26 -28.07 16.98
CA TRP A 5 23.15 -28.92 17.39
C TRP A 5 23.67 -30.34 17.57
N ILE A 6 23.40 -30.92 18.74
CA ILE A 6 23.89 -32.22 19.15
C ILE A 6 22.70 -33.10 19.53
N LYS A 7 22.72 -34.37 19.11
CA LYS A 7 21.75 -35.38 19.52
C LYS A 7 22.19 -36.03 20.83
N GLU A 8 21.37 -35.91 21.86
CA GLU A 8 21.55 -36.62 23.14
C GLU A 8 20.80 -37.96 23.14
N PRO A 9 21.29 -39.00 23.86
CA PRO A 9 22.50 -39.04 24.69
C PRO A 9 23.78 -39.37 23.89
N GLU A 10 23.66 -39.56 22.59
CA GLU A 10 24.73 -40.12 21.74
C GLU A 10 25.84 -39.10 21.43
N ASN A 11 25.67 -37.84 21.86
CA ASN A 11 26.56 -36.70 21.66
C ASN A 11 27.00 -36.50 20.18
N HIS A 12 26.13 -36.85 19.23
CA HIS A 12 26.41 -36.73 17.80
C HIS A 12 26.03 -35.36 17.26
N ILE A 13 26.94 -34.72 16.53
CA ILE A 13 26.66 -33.43 15.89
C ILE A 13 25.70 -33.63 14.71
N ILE A 14 24.56 -32.93 14.75
CA ILE A 14 23.53 -32.95 13.71
C ILE A 14 23.76 -31.82 12.71
N ARG A 15 24.00 -30.59 13.20
CA ARG A 15 24.18 -29.36 12.39
C ARG A 15 25.12 -28.38 13.09
N ARG A 16 25.72 -27.48 12.32
CA ARG A 16 26.44 -26.31 12.85
C ARG A 16 25.98 -25.07 12.13
N PHE A 17 25.91 -23.97 12.86
CA PHE A 17 25.53 -22.67 12.34
C PHE A 17 26.57 -21.63 12.68
N LYS A 18 26.82 -20.73 11.72
CA LYS A 18 27.58 -19.50 11.94
C LYS A 18 26.67 -18.33 11.67
N TYR A 19 26.70 -17.36 12.57
CA TYR A 19 25.93 -16.13 12.48
C TYR A 19 26.88 -14.94 12.39
N GLN A 20 26.60 -14.07 11.42
CA GLN A 20 27.22 -12.75 11.30
C GLN A 20 26.11 -11.71 11.27
N TYR A 21 26.28 -10.69 12.09
CA TYR A 21 25.36 -9.58 12.22
C TYR A 21 26.15 -8.29 12.10
N ASP A 22 25.84 -7.49 11.08
CA ASP A 22 26.34 -6.13 10.97
C ASP A 22 25.21 -5.17 11.33
N ILE A 23 25.32 -4.52 12.50
CA ILE A 23 24.32 -3.59 13.02
C ILE A 23 24.23 -2.35 12.13
N MET A 24 25.37 -1.87 11.63
CA MET A 24 25.44 -0.63 10.84
C MET A 24 24.92 -0.84 9.42
N ALA A 25 25.12 -2.03 8.86
CA ALA A 25 24.63 -2.38 7.53
C ALA A 25 23.25 -3.07 7.54
N GLU A 26 22.65 -3.29 8.72
CA GLU A 26 21.39 -4.05 8.90
C GLU A 26 21.40 -5.43 8.19
N VAL A 27 22.57 -6.06 8.09
CA VAL A 27 22.74 -7.34 7.41
C VAL A 27 22.81 -8.46 8.43
N LYS A 28 21.94 -9.47 8.28
CA LYS A 28 21.98 -10.72 9.05
C LYS A 28 22.35 -11.87 8.11
N GLN A 29 23.41 -12.60 8.44
CA GLN A 29 23.89 -13.73 7.65
C GLN A 29 23.94 -14.99 8.50
N ILE A 30 23.48 -16.09 7.90
CA ILE A 30 23.45 -17.41 8.51
C ILE A 30 24.08 -18.40 7.53
N TRP A 31 25.11 -19.10 7.99
CA TRP A 31 25.68 -20.25 7.29
C TRP A 31 25.32 -21.52 8.05
N GLU A 32 24.86 -22.53 7.33
CA GLU A 32 24.57 -23.86 7.84
C GLU A 32 25.59 -24.85 7.31
N TYR A 33 26.13 -25.68 8.20
CA TYR A 33 27.07 -26.73 7.88
C TYR A 33 26.54 -28.10 8.29
N ASN A 34 26.89 -29.10 7.50
CA ASN A 34 26.58 -30.49 7.78
C ASN A 34 27.42 -31.00 8.98
N LYS A 35 27.14 -32.24 9.42
CA LYS A 35 27.87 -32.92 10.49
C LYS A 35 29.39 -33.06 10.24
N SER A 36 29.83 -33.06 8.99
CA SER A 36 31.24 -33.12 8.59
C SER A 36 31.91 -31.74 8.48
N GLY A 37 31.15 -30.64 8.61
CA GLY A 37 31.65 -29.28 8.48
C GLY A 37 31.57 -28.69 7.06
N ASN A 38 30.94 -29.38 6.11
CA ASN A 38 30.73 -28.85 4.76
C ASN A 38 29.55 -27.87 4.76
N LEU A 39 29.70 -26.75 4.05
CA LEU A 39 28.63 -25.78 3.87
C LEU A 39 27.45 -26.42 3.12
N ILE A 40 26.25 -26.32 3.69
CA ILE A 40 25.00 -26.77 3.07
C ILE A 40 24.24 -25.57 2.51
N SER A 41 24.09 -24.52 3.30
CA SER A 41 23.28 -23.36 2.92
C SER A 41 23.88 -22.06 3.47
N ASN A 42 23.61 -20.97 2.77
CA ASN A 42 23.96 -19.62 3.18
C ASN A 42 22.77 -18.70 2.86
N GLN A 43 22.25 -18.02 3.87
CA GLN A 43 21.20 -17.02 3.70
C GLN A 43 21.65 -15.68 4.22
N THR A 44 21.38 -14.64 3.44
CA THR A 44 21.59 -13.25 3.82
C THR A 44 20.26 -12.54 3.83
N LEU A 45 19.83 -12.06 5.00
CA LEU A 45 18.76 -11.10 5.15
C LEU A 45 19.38 -9.71 5.14
N LYS A 46 19.10 -8.94 4.08
CA LYS A 46 19.35 -7.49 4.04
C LYS A 46 18.02 -6.78 4.16
N HIS A 47 17.98 -5.71 4.93
CA HIS A 47 16.82 -4.82 4.91
C HIS A 47 16.70 -4.22 3.50
N ALA A 48 15.51 -4.26 2.91
CA ALA A 48 15.26 -3.61 1.63
C ALA A 48 15.34 -2.09 1.83
N PRO A 49 15.91 -1.32 0.88
CA PRO A 49 15.95 0.12 0.99
C PRO A 49 14.51 0.67 1.09
N ALA A 50 14.31 1.69 1.93
CA ALA A 50 12.99 2.28 2.20
C ALA A 50 12.26 2.72 0.91
N ASP A 51 13.02 3.13 -0.09
CA ASP A 51 12.49 3.58 -1.39
C ASP A 51 11.94 2.42 -2.25
N GLU A 52 12.35 1.17 -1.99
CA GLU A 52 11.80 -0.03 -2.65
C GLU A 52 10.61 -0.62 -1.88
N LEU A 53 10.42 -0.23 -0.61
CA LEU A 53 9.29 -0.68 0.22
C LEU A 53 7.98 0.02 -0.14
N TYR A 54 8.04 1.21 -0.74
CA TYR A 54 6.87 2.02 -1.04
C TYR A 54 6.84 2.47 -2.49
N LYS A 55 5.69 2.32 -3.15
CA LYS A 55 5.50 2.81 -4.53
C LYS A 55 5.57 4.34 -4.63
N ASN A 56 5.24 5.06 -3.56
CA ASN A 56 5.28 6.53 -3.49
C ASN A 56 6.04 6.99 -2.23
N PRO A 57 7.01 7.93 -2.35
CA PRO A 57 7.77 8.44 -1.21
C PRO A 57 6.96 9.41 -0.34
N PRO A 58 7.32 9.58 0.95
CA PRO A 58 6.67 10.53 1.87
C PRO A 58 6.88 12.00 1.43
N PRO A 59 5.99 12.94 1.84
CA PRO A 59 5.13 12.91 3.02
C PRO A 59 3.71 12.37 2.74
N ARG A 60 3.26 11.43 3.59
CA ARG A 60 1.87 10.94 3.56
C ARG A 60 0.99 11.92 4.32
N THR A 61 0.22 12.73 3.61
CA THR A 61 -0.83 13.56 4.22
C THR A 61 -2.06 12.69 4.49
N GLY A 62 -2.40 12.48 5.76
CA GLY A 62 -3.61 11.77 6.19
C GLY A 62 -3.38 10.30 6.60
N ASN A 63 -4.22 9.79 7.52
CA ASN A 63 -4.21 8.41 8.03
C ASN A 63 -4.84 7.40 7.05
N MET A 64 -4.53 7.50 5.76
CA MET A 64 -5.09 6.62 4.75
C MET A 64 -4.01 5.65 4.26
N LEU A 65 -4.30 4.35 4.34
CA LEU A 65 -3.46 3.29 3.78
C LEU A 65 -3.42 3.46 2.25
N SER A 66 -2.24 3.32 1.66
CA SER A 66 -2.07 3.44 0.20
C SER A 66 -2.76 2.28 -0.53
N GLU A 67 -2.95 1.19 0.20
CA GLU A 67 -3.53 -0.07 -0.23
C GLU A 67 -5.04 -0.14 0.07
N ALA A 68 -5.64 0.89 0.67
CA ALA A 68 -7.04 0.87 1.10
C ALA A 68 -8.00 0.50 -0.04
N GLY A 69 -7.81 1.09 -1.23
CA GLY A 69 -8.64 0.78 -2.40
C GLY A 69 -8.53 -0.68 -2.86
N LEU A 70 -7.31 -1.24 -2.87
CA LEU A 70 -7.07 -2.64 -3.22
C LEU A 70 -7.68 -3.61 -2.20
N ILE A 71 -7.55 -3.31 -0.90
CA ILE A 71 -8.13 -4.11 0.19
C ILE A 71 -9.66 -4.09 0.12
N ILE A 72 -10.27 -2.94 -0.18
CA ILE A 72 -11.73 -2.81 -0.33
C ILE A 72 -12.24 -3.61 -1.53
N GLU A 73 -11.57 -3.52 -2.68
CA GLU A 73 -11.87 -4.32 -3.87
C GLU A 73 -11.79 -5.82 -3.57
N GLU A 74 -10.74 -6.25 -2.86
CA GLU A 74 -10.52 -7.65 -2.47
C GLU A 74 -11.60 -8.16 -1.50
N LEU A 75 -11.99 -7.35 -0.51
CA LEU A 75 -13.07 -7.68 0.43
C LEU A 75 -14.42 -7.82 -0.28
N ARG A 76 -14.72 -6.93 -1.25
CA ARG A 76 -15.94 -7.00 -2.07
C ARG A 76 -15.97 -8.24 -2.95
N THR A 77 -14.86 -8.55 -3.62
CA THR A 77 -14.77 -9.74 -4.51
C THR A 77 -14.80 -11.05 -3.73
N LYS A 78 -14.20 -11.10 -2.54
CA LYS A 78 -14.15 -12.31 -1.70
C LYS A 78 -15.41 -12.56 -0.85
N ARG A 79 -16.44 -11.71 -0.92
CA ARG A 79 -17.70 -11.82 -0.15
C ARG A 79 -17.50 -12.09 1.34
N MET A 80 -16.53 -11.43 1.97
CA MET A 80 -16.44 -11.45 3.44
C MET A 80 -17.57 -10.59 4.00
N VAL A 81 -18.62 -11.23 4.51
CA VAL A 81 -19.75 -10.57 5.17
C VAL A 81 -19.38 -10.36 6.63
N ASP A 82 -18.88 -9.18 6.97
CA ASP A 82 -18.67 -8.79 8.36
C ASP A 82 -20.01 -8.48 9.03
N LEU A 83 -20.19 -8.83 10.32
CA LEU A 83 -21.42 -8.56 11.07
C LEU A 83 -21.60 -7.06 11.37
N ASN A 84 -20.51 -6.29 11.33
CA ASN A 84 -20.51 -4.83 11.38
C ASN A 84 -19.74 -4.31 10.16
N PRO A 85 -20.39 -4.17 9.00
CA PRO A 85 -19.72 -3.57 7.86
C PRO A 85 -19.30 -2.16 8.23
N ALA A 86 -18.02 -1.84 8.04
CA ALA A 86 -17.57 -0.46 8.10
C ALA A 86 -18.47 0.38 7.18
N PHE A 87 -19.18 1.34 7.76
CA PHE A 87 -20.03 2.25 6.99
C PHE A 87 -19.11 3.21 6.22
N ILE A 88 -18.78 2.84 4.99
CA ILE A 88 -18.15 3.75 4.05
C ILE A 88 -19.29 4.53 3.41
N PRO A 89 -19.43 5.84 3.68
CA PRO A 89 -20.45 6.66 3.04
C PRO A 89 -20.13 6.72 1.54
N VAL A 90 -20.82 5.88 0.77
CA VAL A 90 -20.86 5.96 -0.68
C VAL A 90 -21.88 7.01 -1.07
N THR A 91 -21.43 8.08 -1.72
CA THR A 91 -22.34 8.97 -2.43
C THR A 91 -22.70 8.33 -3.77
N LEU A 92 -23.82 8.71 -4.37
CA LEU A 92 -24.19 8.18 -5.69
C LEU A 92 -23.29 8.76 -6.80
N TRP A 93 -22.73 9.94 -6.55
CA TRP A 93 -22.00 10.78 -7.50
C TRP A 93 -20.67 11.22 -6.92
N ASP A 94 -19.75 11.59 -7.81
CA ASP A 94 -18.53 12.30 -7.42
C ASP A 94 -18.90 13.74 -7.03
N GLN A 95 -17.99 14.45 -6.37
CA GLN A 95 -18.25 15.78 -5.84
C GLN A 95 -17.18 16.77 -6.21
N LEU A 96 -17.60 17.78 -6.96
CA LEU A 96 -16.81 18.94 -7.33
C LEU A 96 -16.88 19.98 -6.20
N ASN A 97 -15.76 20.20 -5.53
CA ASN A 97 -15.58 21.29 -4.58
C ASN A 97 -14.90 22.46 -5.31
N THR A 98 -15.53 23.63 -5.28
CA THR A 98 -14.97 24.85 -5.86
C THR A 98 -14.20 25.65 -4.80
N LYS A 99 -13.27 26.51 -5.23
CA LYS A 99 -12.52 27.40 -4.31
C LYS A 99 -13.42 28.37 -3.54
N ASN A 100 -14.60 28.66 -4.07
CA ASN A 100 -15.59 29.53 -3.43
C ASN A 100 -16.44 28.82 -2.36
N GLY A 101 -16.18 27.53 -2.11
CA GLY A 101 -16.88 26.74 -1.08
C GLY A 101 -18.13 26.00 -1.56
N ASN A 102 -18.52 26.12 -2.84
CA ASN A 102 -19.63 25.35 -3.38
C ASN A 102 -19.24 23.88 -3.59
N ARG A 103 -20.17 22.98 -3.30
CA ARG A 103 -20.06 21.52 -3.52
C ARG A 103 -21.18 21.10 -4.47
N VAL A 104 -20.82 20.43 -5.56
CA VAL A 104 -21.74 20.03 -6.63
C VAL A 104 -21.53 18.55 -6.91
N ASP A 105 -22.62 17.78 -6.94
CA ASP A 105 -22.57 16.38 -7.37
C ASP A 105 -22.36 16.31 -8.88
N ILE A 106 -21.45 15.45 -9.33
CA ILE A 106 -21.03 15.31 -10.73
C ILE A 106 -20.66 13.86 -11.07
N ASP A 107 -20.62 13.53 -12.35
CA ASP A 107 -19.80 12.44 -12.88
C ASP A 107 -18.52 13.05 -13.49
N PHE A 108 -17.38 12.79 -12.87
CA PHE A 108 -16.09 13.27 -13.38
C PHE A 108 -15.68 12.53 -14.66
N ILE A 109 -15.16 13.25 -15.66
CA ILE A 109 -14.71 12.66 -16.92
C ILE A 109 -13.18 12.76 -17.06
N SER A 110 -12.65 13.99 -17.14
CA SER A 110 -11.22 14.24 -17.37
C SER A 110 -10.85 15.68 -17.05
N VAL A 111 -9.55 15.97 -17.08
CA VAL A 111 -9.02 17.33 -17.08
C VAL A 111 -8.10 17.49 -18.29
N ASP A 112 -8.47 18.38 -19.21
CA ASP A 112 -7.71 18.66 -20.43
C ASP A 112 -7.53 20.18 -20.57
N ASN A 113 -6.31 20.65 -20.89
CA ASN A 113 -6.02 22.06 -21.15
C ASN A 113 -6.56 23.03 -20.07
N ASN A 114 -6.36 22.70 -18.80
CA ASN A 114 -6.83 23.49 -17.65
C ASN A 114 -8.37 23.60 -17.52
N LEU A 115 -9.11 22.69 -18.17
CA LEU A 115 -10.56 22.55 -18.07
C LEU A 115 -10.92 21.18 -17.50
N LEU A 116 -11.62 21.18 -16.38
CA LEU A 116 -12.21 19.98 -15.80
C LEU A 116 -13.55 19.70 -16.47
N LYS A 117 -13.70 18.51 -17.05
CA LYS A 117 -14.90 18.06 -17.74
C LYS A 117 -15.69 17.11 -16.86
N PHE A 118 -16.99 17.31 -16.81
CA PHE A 118 -17.91 16.54 -15.98
C PHE A 118 -19.32 16.54 -16.55
N LYS A 119 -20.19 15.70 -15.99
CA LYS A 119 -21.64 15.77 -16.21
C LYS A 119 -22.34 16.02 -14.88
N GLU A 120 -23.48 16.68 -14.91
CA GLU A 120 -24.38 16.70 -13.76
C GLU A 120 -25.10 15.34 -13.64
N PRO A 121 -25.61 14.99 -12.44
CA PRO A 121 -26.45 13.82 -12.24
C PRO A 121 -27.59 13.75 -13.26
N ASN A 122 -27.65 12.66 -14.04
CA ASN A 122 -28.60 12.45 -15.14
C ASN A 122 -28.47 13.45 -16.31
N GLY A 123 -27.46 14.30 -16.31
CA GLY A 123 -27.13 15.21 -17.40
C GLY A 123 -26.58 14.46 -18.61
N LYS A 124 -27.00 14.85 -19.81
CA LYS A 124 -26.48 14.27 -21.06
C LYS A 124 -25.26 15.01 -21.60
N GLU A 125 -25.17 16.30 -21.29
CA GLU A 125 -24.15 17.21 -21.78
C GLU A 125 -22.87 17.13 -20.95
N ILE A 126 -21.73 17.29 -21.63
CA ILE A 126 -20.43 17.42 -20.98
C ILE A 126 -20.21 18.90 -20.70
N LEU A 127 -20.17 19.25 -19.42
CA LEU A 127 -19.86 20.59 -18.94
C LEU A 127 -18.36 20.71 -18.70
N SER A 128 -17.88 21.94 -18.65
CA SER A 128 -16.50 22.23 -18.31
C SER A 128 -16.39 23.43 -17.37
N ILE A 129 -15.41 23.37 -16.47
CA ILE A 129 -15.03 24.46 -15.58
C ILE A 129 -13.52 24.64 -15.62
N SER A 130 -13.06 25.88 -15.53
CA SER A 130 -11.62 26.16 -15.36
C SER A 130 -11.10 25.50 -14.09
N ALA A 131 -10.02 24.73 -14.23
CA ALA A 131 -9.30 24.07 -13.16
C ALA A 131 -8.89 25.05 -12.04
N ASP A 132 -8.61 26.32 -12.38
CA ASP A 132 -8.25 27.35 -11.41
C ASP A 132 -9.37 27.66 -10.40
N ARG A 133 -10.63 27.36 -10.74
CA ARG A 133 -11.80 27.53 -9.87
C ARG A 133 -12.11 26.29 -9.05
N VAL A 134 -11.50 25.16 -9.37
CA VAL A 134 -11.69 23.89 -8.69
C VAL A 134 -10.76 23.84 -7.48
N LYS A 135 -11.30 23.41 -6.34
CA LYS A 135 -10.55 23.14 -5.11
C LYS A 135 -10.22 21.66 -4.98
N SER A 136 -11.16 20.78 -5.32
CA SER A 136 -10.91 19.34 -5.41
C SER A 136 -12.08 18.64 -6.10
N VAL A 137 -11.87 17.41 -6.58
CA VAL A 137 -12.94 16.45 -6.85
C VAL A 137 -12.77 15.24 -5.94
N VAL A 138 -13.84 14.88 -5.24
CA VAL A 138 -13.92 13.70 -4.38
C VAL A 138 -14.76 12.65 -5.09
N SER A 139 -14.26 11.43 -5.26
CA SER A 139 -15.00 10.34 -5.86
C SER A 139 -16.19 9.94 -5.00
N ARG A 140 -17.13 9.23 -5.60
CA ARG A 140 -18.25 8.59 -4.91
C ARG A 140 -17.86 7.65 -3.76
N PHE A 141 -16.59 7.27 -3.68
CA PHE A 141 -16.01 6.43 -2.63
C PHE A 141 -15.26 7.24 -1.55
N GLY A 142 -15.23 8.57 -1.65
CA GLY A 142 -14.59 9.45 -0.68
C GLY A 142 -13.10 9.76 -0.96
N GLU A 143 -12.57 9.35 -2.10
CA GLU A 143 -11.16 9.57 -2.47
C GLU A 143 -10.98 10.87 -3.25
N ILE A 144 -9.92 11.64 -3.00
CA ILE A 144 -9.62 12.83 -3.81
C ILE A 144 -9.01 12.39 -5.14
N ILE A 145 -9.73 12.60 -6.24
CA ILE A 145 -9.30 12.22 -7.60
C ILE A 145 -8.78 13.41 -8.41
N TYR A 146 -9.03 14.63 -7.95
CA TYR A 146 -8.43 15.85 -8.49
C TYR A 146 -8.17 16.83 -7.33
N PRO A 147 -6.92 17.29 -7.11
CA PRO A 147 -6.56 18.20 -6.02
C PRO A 147 -6.77 19.68 -6.32
#